data_AF-A0A1V5WP87-F1
#
_entry.id   AF-A0A1V5WP87-F1
#
_cell.length_a   1.000
_cell.length_b   1.000
_cell.length_c   1.000
_cell.angle_alpha   90.00
_cell.angle_beta   90.00
_cell.angle_gamma   90.00
#
_symmetry.space_group_name_H-M   'P 1'
#
loop_
_entity.id
_entity.type
_entity.pdbx_description
1 polymer ?
#
loop_
_entity_poly.entity_id
_entity_poly.type
_entity_poly.pdbx_seq_one_letter_code
_entity_poly.pdbx_strand_id
1 'polypeptide(L)'
;MLFTAHALSSGVAGESIGNAFLAILLGIFVHFVMDSIPHYDTTDDGKFTFRQILLAGTDLLLGCVIIYLLSKNFALSSSFYWGVVGGLLPDFFSLMPPVRRLTERYFIVRKFQEFHNHIQKIKLGPILGLAVQIVIWLISICLLIYMQK
;
A
#
# COMPACT_ATOMS: atom_id res chain seq x y z
N MET A 1 -2.71 4.96 3.46
CA MET A 1 -1.85 5.79 2.56
C MET A 1 -2.26 5.53 1.10
N LEU A 2 -1.69 6.18 0.06
CA LEU A 2 -2.03 5.82 -1.33
C LEU A 2 -1.35 4.51 -1.77
N PHE A 3 -1.92 3.88 -2.80
CA PHE A 3 -1.55 2.56 -3.31
C PHE A 3 -0.08 2.44 -3.70
N THR A 4 0.48 3.42 -4.40
CA THR A 4 1.86 3.35 -4.92
C THR A 4 2.87 3.16 -3.78
N ALA A 5 2.69 3.86 -2.66
CA ALA A 5 3.61 3.76 -1.53
C ALA A 5 3.51 2.39 -0.85
N HIS A 6 2.30 1.85 -0.70
CA HIS A 6 2.10 0.50 -0.17
C HIS A 6 2.70 -0.56 -1.10
N ALA A 7 2.46 -0.46 -2.40
CA ALA A 7 2.95 -1.40 -3.39
C ALA A 7 4.48 -1.40 -3.45
N LEU A 8 5.11 -0.23 -3.61
CA LEU A 8 6.57 -0.14 -3.76
C LEU A 8 7.30 -0.60 -2.49
N SER A 9 6.92 -0.10 -1.32
CA SER A 9 7.59 -0.48 -0.06
C SER A 9 7.46 -1.97 0.22
N SER A 10 6.27 -2.54 0.02
CA SER A 10 6.02 -3.98 0.23
C SER A 10 6.69 -4.85 -0.81
N GLY A 11 6.75 -4.41 -2.07
CA GLY A 11 7.47 -5.11 -3.13
C GLY A 11 8.97 -5.17 -2.88
N VAL A 12 9.59 -4.06 -2.49
CA VAL A 12 11.02 -4.00 -2.15
C VAL A 12 11.33 -4.86 -0.92
N ALA A 13 10.47 -4.80 0.09
CA ALA A 13 10.59 -5.68 1.25
C ALA A 13 10.48 -7.16 0.86
N GLY A 14 9.51 -7.52 0.01
CA GLY A 14 9.34 -8.87 -0.53
C GLY A 14 10.55 -9.37 -1.33
N GLU A 15 11.13 -8.50 -2.15
CA GLU A 15 12.36 -8.82 -2.91
C GLU A 15 13.52 -9.19 -1.99
N SER A 16 13.63 -8.56 -0.82
CA SER A 16 14.73 -8.82 0.13
C SER A 16 14.69 -10.20 0.77
N ILE A 17 13.53 -10.87 0.78
CA ILE A 17 13.35 -12.21 1.34
C ILE A 17 13.57 -13.31 0.28
N GLY A 18 13.26 -13.05 -0.98
CA GLY A 18 13.40 -14.04 -2.07
C GLY A 18 12.44 -15.24 -2.00
N ASN A 19 11.49 -15.26 -1.05
CA ASN A 19 10.44 -16.27 -0.94
C ASN A 19 9.04 -15.64 -1.13
N ALA A 20 8.28 -16.13 -2.11
CA ALA A 20 6.96 -15.62 -2.47
C ALA A 20 5.95 -15.63 -1.30
N PHE A 21 5.85 -16.72 -0.56
CA PHE A 21 4.87 -16.83 0.53
C PHE A 21 5.20 -15.88 1.68
N LEU A 22 6.47 -15.86 2.09
CA LEU A 22 6.94 -14.92 3.11
C LEU A 22 6.84 -13.46 2.64
N ALA A 23 7.00 -13.20 1.34
CA ALA A 23 6.82 -11.86 0.78
C ALA A 23 5.38 -11.36 0.90
N ILE A 24 4.36 -12.22 0.74
CA ILE A 24 2.96 -11.83 0.99
C ILE A 24 2.79 -11.41 2.46
N LEU A 25 3.27 -12.24 3.39
CA LEU A 25 3.16 -11.97 4.82
C LEU A 25 3.91 -10.69 5.23
N LEU A 26 5.13 -10.52 4.70
CA LEU A 26 5.91 -9.31 4.92
C LEU A 26 5.23 -8.09 4.30
N GLY A 27 4.64 -8.22 3.11
CA GLY A 27 3.91 -7.13 2.47
C GLY A 27 2.72 -6.66 3.30
N ILE A 28 1.93 -7.58 3.86
CA ILE A 28 0.84 -7.25 4.79
C ILE A 28 1.38 -6.54 6.04
N PHE A 29 2.51 -7.01 6.58
CA PHE A 29 3.13 -6.35 7.72
C PHE A 29 3.60 -4.93 7.38
N VAL A 30 4.31 -4.77 6.26
CA VAL A 30 4.81 -3.48 5.77
C VAL A 30 3.66 -2.52 5.47
N HIS A 31 2.53 -3.01 4.97
CA HIS A 31 1.32 -2.20 4.80
C HIS A 31 0.95 -1.47 6.11
N PHE A 32 0.83 -2.20 7.22
CA PHE A 32 0.47 -1.62 8.52
C PHE A 32 1.57 -0.71 9.08
N VAL A 33 2.85 -1.01 8.82
CA VAL A 33 3.94 -0.09 9.15
C VAL A 33 3.77 1.22 8.39
N MET A 34 3.49 1.17 7.09
CA MET A 34 3.30 2.36 6.28
C MET A 34 2.07 3.17 6.69
N ASP A 35 0.98 2.51 7.08
CA ASP A 35 -0.22 3.18 7.58
C ASP A 35 0.01 3.92 8.90
N SER A 36 1.01 3.51 9.69
CA SER A 36 1.39 4.22 10.92
C SER A 36 2.16 5.53 10.64
N ILE A 37 2.68 5.69 9.43
CA ILE A 37 3.42 6.88 9.02
C ILE A 37 2.41 8.00 8.66
N PRO A 38 2.64 9.26 9.09
CA PRO A 38 1.78 10.38 8.71
C PRO A 38 1.60 10.50 7.18
N HIS A 39 0.36 10.42 6.68
CA HIS A 39 0.11 10.39 5.24
C HIS A 39 -1.18 11.13 4.86
N TYR A 40 -1.36 11.37 3.55
CA TYR A 40 -2.62 11.86 3.02
C TYR A 40 -3.58 10.69 2.81
N ASP A 41 -4.76 10.78 3.40
CA ASP A 41 -5.83 9.79 3.25
C ASP A 41 -6.87 10.31 2.26
N THR A 42 -7.33 9.44 1.37
CA THR A 42 -8.34 9.72 0.36
C THR A 42 -9.75 9.48 0.86
N THR A 43 -9.95 9.02 2.10
CA THR A 43 -11.27 8.80 2.66
C THR A 43 -11.73 10.03 3.47
N ASP A 44 -12.53 10.90 2.85
CA ASP A 44 -13.26 11.98 3.55
C ASP A 44 -14.37 11.32 4.41
N ASP A 45 -14.00 10.88 5.61
CA ASP A 45 -14.90 10.18 6.55
C ASP A 45 -15.62 8.97 5.93
N GLY A 46 -14.92 8.22 5.06
CA GLY A 46 -15.43 7.00 4.44
C GLY A 46 -16.44 7.22 3.32
N LYS A 47 -16.48 8.40 2.71
CA LYS A 47 -17.22 8.68 1.47
C LYS A 47 -16.31 8.47 0.26
N PHE A 48 -16.86 7.91 -0.81
CA PHE A 48 -16.20 7.79 -2.12
C PHE A 48 -16.78 8.82 -3.08
N THR A 49 -16.14 9.99 -3.13
CA THR A 49 -16.41 11.03 -4.12
C THR A 49 -15.70 10.70 -5.43
N PHE A 50 -16.20 11.25 -6.54
CA PHE A 50 -15.55 11.09 -7.85
C PHE A 50 -14.08 11.55 -7.84
N ARG A 51 -13.78 12.64 -7.12
CA ARG A 51 -12.41 13.15 -6.95
C ARG A 51 -11.50 12.11 -6.29
N GLN A 52 -11.98 11.38 -5.29
CA GLN A 52 -11.18 10.37 -4.59
C GLN A 52 -11.00 9.12 -5.44
N ILE A 53 -12.03 8.70 -6.17
CA ILE A 53 -11.91 7.61 -7.15
C ILE A 53 -10.86 7.96 -8.20
N LEU A 54 -10.91 9.19 -8.74
CA LEU A 54 -9.92 9.67 -9.70
C LEU A 54 -8.51 9.71 -9.10
N LEU A 55 -8.35 10.26 -7.89
CA LEU A 55 -7.04 10.32 -7.24
C LEU A 55 -6.49 8.92 -6.96
N ALA A 56 -7.28 8.04 -6.37
CA ALA A 56 -6.88 6.68 -6.03
C ALA A 56 -6.60 5.84 -7.30
N GLY A 57 -7.42 6.01 -8.35
CA GLY A 57 -7.19 5.37 -9.65
C GLY A 57 -5.95 5.91 -10.38
N THR A 58 -5.69 7.21 -10.29
CA THR A 58 -4.48 7.83 -10.87
C THR A 58 -3.23 7.38 -10.15
N ASP A 59 -3.27 7.30 -8.81
CA ASP A 59 -2.18 6.77 -8.02
C ASP A 59 -1.95 5.28 -8.30
N LEU A 60 -2.99 4.45 -8.36
CA LEU A 60 -2.84 3.04 -8.72
C LEU A 60 -2.21 2.88 -10.11
N LEU A 61 -2.65 3.66 -11.11
CA LEU A 61 -2.06 3.65 -12.44
C LEU A 61 -0.59 4.06 -12.41
N LEU A 62 -0.26 5.12 -11.66
CA LEU A 62 1.12 5.56 -11.47
C LEU A 62 2.00 4.48 -10.84
N GLY A 63 1.51 3.80 -9.80
CA GLY A 63 2.19 2.67 -9.17
C GLY A 63 2.43 1.53 -10.15
N CYS A 64 1.42 1.16 -10.96
CA CYS A 64 1.58 0.16 -12.02
C CYS A 64 2.64 0.57 -13.06
N VAL A 65 2.66 1.83 -13.48
CA VAL A 65 3.66 2.35 -14.42
C VAL A 65 5.06 2.30 -13.83
N ILE A 66 5.24 2.72 -12.57
CA ILE A 66 6.54 2.67 -11.90
C ILE A 66 7.02 1.22 -11.77
N ILE A 67 6.17 0.31 -11.30
CA ILE A 67 6.51 -1.12 -11.17
C ILE A 67 6.88 -1.71 -12.53
N TYR A 68 6.14 -1.39 -13.59
CA TYR A 68 6.47 -1.81 -14.95
C TYR A 68 7.86 -1.30 -15.36
N LEU A 69 8.15 -0.01 -15.17
CA LEU A 69 9.48 0.54 -15.48
C LEU A 69 10.59 -0.12 -14.66
N LEU A 70 10.37 -0.40 -13.38
CA LEU A 70 11.33 -1.12 -12.54
C LEU A 70 11.57 -2.54 -13.06
N SER A 71 10.51 -3.27 -13.43
CA SER A 71 10.62 -4.63 -13.98
C SER A 71 11.39 -4.71 -15.31
N LYS A 72 11.45 -3.60 -16.06
CA LYS A 72 12.21 -3.50 -17.31
C LYS A 72 13.70 -3.26 -17.08
N ASN A 73 14.06 -2.64 -15.95
CA ASN A 73 15.42 -2.23 -15.64
C ASN A 73 16.11 -3.13 -14.60
N PHE A 74 15.36 -3.91 -13.83
CA PHE A 74 15.86 -4.79 -12.77
C PHE A 74 15.30 -6.20 -12.91
N ALA A 75 16.08 -7.20 -12.50
CA ALA A 75 15.68 -8.60 -12.52
C ALA A 75 14.84 -8.93 -11.27
N LEU A 76 13.64 -8.34 -11.18
CA LEU A 76 12.75 -8.51 -10.04
C LEU A 76 12.27 -9.95 -9.91
N SER A 77 12.45 -10.55 -8.74
CA SER A 77 11.98 -11.91 -8.47
C SER A 77 10.46 -11.96 -8.35
N SER A 78 9.88 -13.17 -8.36
CA SER A 78 8.46 -13.37 -8.05
C SER A 78 8.08 -12.82 -6.67
N SER A 79 9.03 -12.79 -5.72
CA SER A 79 8.82 -12.33 -4.35
C SER A 79 8.51 -10.83 -4.29
N PHE A 80 9.09 -10.01 -5.18
CA PHE A 80 8.72 -8.61 -5.31
C PHE A 80 7.21 -8.46 -5.57
N TYR A 81 6.69 -9.15 -6.58
CA TYR A 81 5.28 -9.05 -6.96
C TYR A 81 4.34 -9.60 -5.88
N TRP A 82 4.74 -10.68 -5.21
CA TRP A 82 3.97 -11.21 -4.08
C TRP A 82 3.99 -10.27 -2.87
N GLY A 83 5.08 -9.54 -2.66
CA GLY A 83 5.16 -8.44 -1.71
C GLY A 83 4.20 -7.30 -2.06
N VAL A 84 4.15 -6.89 -3.34
CA VAL A 84 3.16 -5.91 -3.83
C VAL A 84 1.73 -6.39 -3.52
N VAL A 85 1.39 -7.63 -3.86
CA VAL A 85 0.07 -8.21 -3.58
C VAL A 85 -0.23 -8.16 -2.08
N GLY A 86 0.71 -8.61 -1.23
CA GLY A 86 0.61 -8.54 0.23
C GLY A 86 0.33 -7.12 0.73
N GLY A 87 1.04 -6.13 0.19
CA GLY A 87 0.91 -4.73 0.58
C GLY A 87 -0.41 -4.06 0.20
N LEU A 88 -1.06 -4.54 -0.86
CA LEU A 88 -2.35 -4.00 -1.34
C LEU A 88 -3.57 -4.73 -0.77
N LEU A 89 -3.40 -5.96 -0.29
CA LEU A 89 -4.49 -6.79 0.22
C LEU A 89 -5.30 -6.14 1.35
N PRO A 90 -4.69 -5.53 2.39
CA PRO A 90 -5.46 -4.94 3.48
C PRO A 90 -6.43 -3.85 3.00
N ASP A 91 -5.97 -2.92 2.16
CA ASP A 91 -6.82 -1.87 1.58
C ASP A 91 -7.88 -2.46 0.65
N PHE A 92 -7.53 -3.47 -0.16
CA PHE A 92 -8.52 -4.14 -1.01
C PHE A 92 -9.68 -4.71 -0.16
N PHE A 93 -9.38 -5.38 0.96
CA PHE A 93 -10.41 -5.86 1.86
C PHE A 93 -11.19 -4.71 2.51
N SER A 94 -10.54 -3.65 2.98
CA SER A 94 -11.22 -2.50 3.61
C SER A 94 -12.11 -1.70 2.66
N LEU A 95 -11.74 -1.59 1.38
CA LEU A 95 -12.45 -0.79 0.38
C LEU A 95 -13.59 -1.54 -0.34
N MET A 96 -13.64 -2.87 -0.24
CA MET A 96 -14.69 -3.67 -0.89
C MET A 96 -16.08 -3.35 -0.29
N PRO A 97 -17.07 -2.89 -1.10
CA PRO A 97 -18.41 -2.56 -0.63
C PRO A 97 -19.14 -3.70 0.13
N PRO A 98 -18.98 -4.99 -0.22
CA PRO A 98 -19.49 -6.08 0.58
C PRO A 98 -18.83 -6.15 1.95
N VAL A 99 -17.51 -5.94 2.04
CA VAL A 99 -16.78 -6.02 3.30
C VAL A 99 -17.29 -5.00 4.31
N ARG A 100 -17.63 -3.77 3.87
CA ARG A 100 -18.29 -2.77 4.72
C ARG A 100 -19.63 -3.23 5.30
N ARG A 101 -20.43 -3.98 4.53
CA ARG A 101 -21.69 -4.60 5.03
C ARG A 101 -21.40 -5.82 5.92
N LEU A 102 -20.30 -6.51 5.67
CA LEU A 102 -19.85 -7.65 6.47
C LEU A 102 -19.20 -7.21 7.79
N THR A 103 -18.70 -5.97 7.89
CA THR A 103 -18.13 -5.40 9.12
C THR A 103 -19.16 -5.42 10.26
N GLU A 104 -20.45 -5.25 9.94
CA GLU A 104 -21.53 -5.36 10.93
C GLU A 104 -21.88 -6.81 11.28
N ARG A 105 -21.59 -7.75 10.36
CA ARG A 105 -22.01 -9.16 10.46
C ARG A 105 -20.99 -10.07 11.13
N TYR A 106 -19.70 -9.86 10.92
CA TYR A 106 -18.64 -10.76 11.38
C TYR A 106 -17.64 -10.06 12.29
N PHE A 107 -17.45 -10.62 13.49
CA PHE A 107 -16.55 -10.07 14.53
C PHE A 107 -15.11 -9.84 14.03
N ILE A 108 -14.56 -10.80 13.26
CA ILE A 108 -13.18 -10.72 12.76
C ILE A 108 -13.03 -9.56 11.77
N VAL A 109 -13.99 -9.38 10.86
CA VAL A 109 -13.98 -8.27 9.90
C VAL A 109 -14.08 -6.93 10.61
N ARG A 110 -14.93 -6.85 11.65
CA ARG A 110 -15.03 -5.65 12.49
C ARG A 110 -13.72 -5.32 13.20
N LYS A 111 -13.10 -6.32 13.84
CA LYS A 111 -11.82 -6.15 14.54
C LYS A 111 -10.68 -5.77 13.59
N PHE A 112 -10.66 -6.35 12.39
CA PHE A 112 -9.72 -5.96 11.35
C PHE A 112 -9.91 -4.49 10.96
N GLN A 113 -11.14 -4.04 10.70
CA GLN A 113 -11.41 -2.65 10.34
C GLN A 113 -11.08 -1.68 11.49
N GLU A 114 -11.43 -2.03 12.73
CA GLU A 114 -11.08 -1.24 13.93
C GLU A 114 -9.56 -1.08 14.05
N PHE A 115 -8.81 -2.17 13.84
CA PHE A 115 -7.35 -2.15 13.87
C PHE A 115 -6.76 -1.31 12.73
N HIS A 116 -7.20 -1.55 11.50
CA HIS A 116 -6.74 -0.82 10.31
C HIS A 116 -6.93 0.69 10.47
N ASN A 117 -8.15 1.10 10.84
CA ASN A 117 -8.47 2.51 11.12
C ASN A 117 -7.68 3.09 12.31
N HIS A 118 -7.39 2.26 13.34
CA HIS A 118 -6.63 2.70 14.50
C HIS A 118 -5.17 3.00 14.17
N ILE A 119 -4.58 2.30 13.21
CA ILE A 119 -3.21 2.55 12.79
C ILE A 119 -3.11 3.84 11.96
N GLN A 120 -4.12 4.12 11.12
CA GLN A 120 -4.17 5.28 10.22
C GLN A 120 -4.52 6.63 10.90
N LYS A 121 -4.16 6.81 12.18
CA LYS A 121 -4.60 7.97 12.98
C LYS A 121 -3.99 9.31 12.55
N ILE A 122 -2.80 9.31 11.96
CA ILE A 122 -2.08 10.54 11.67
C ILE A 122 -2.31 10.92 10.20
N LYS A 123 -3.35 11.73 9.97
CA LYS A 123 -3.69 12.24 8.65
C LYS A 123 -3.10 13.64 8.45
N LEU A 124 -2.31 13.80 7.40
CA LEU A 124 -1.75 15.10 7.00
C LEU A 124 -2.61 15.74 5.91
N GLY A 125 -2.53 17.07 5.80
CA GLY A 125 -3.07 17.77 4.63
C GLY A 125 -2.43 17.28 3.32
N PRO A 126 -3.09 17.51 2.17
CA PRO A 126 -2.72 16.89 0.89
C PRO A 126 -1.27 17.12 0.49
N ILE A 127 -0.74 18.34 0.67
CA ILE A 127 0.63 18.67 0.27
C ILE A 127 1.66 17.88 1.08
N LEU A 128 1.60 17.97 2.41
CA LEU A 128 2.55 17.29 3.30
C LEU A 128 2.39 15.77 3.22
N GLY A 129 1.15 15.28 3.18
CA GLY A 129 0.89 13.84 3.09
C GLY A 129 1.30 13.23 1.75
N LEU A 130 1.23 13.96 0.64
CA LEU A 130 1.82 13.52 -0.64
C LEU A 130 3.34 13.61 -0.62
N ALA A 131 3.93 14.64 0.00
CA ALA A 131 5.37 14.75 0.13
C ALA A 131 5.98 13.56 0.89
N VAL A 132 5.37 13.14 2.00
CA VAL A 132 5.82 11.94 2.74
C VAL A 132 5.77 10.69 1.86
N GLN A 133 4.72 10.53 1.06
CA GLN A 133 4.58 9.38 0.18
C GLN A 133 5.63 9.35 -0.93
N ILE A 134 5.91 10.50 -1.54
CA ILE A 134 6.99 10.63 -2.52
C ILE A 134 8.35 10.26 -1.89
N VAL A 135 8.62 10.70 -0.66
CA VAL A 135 9.83 10.32 0.07
C VAL A 135 9.90 8.80 0.27
N ILE A 136 8.80 8.15 0.66
CA ILE A 136 8.74 6.69 0.80
C ILE A 136 9.00 5.99 -0.55
N TRP A 137 8.47 6.51 -1.66
CA TRP A 137 8.73 5.96 -3.00
C TRP A 137 10.22 6.04 -3.34
N LEU A 138 10.82 7.22 -3.15
CA LEU A 138 12.23 7.45 -3.45
C LEU A 138 13.12 6.53 -2.61
N ILE A 139 12.86 6.41 -1.31
CA ILE A 139 13.59 5.49 -0.43
C ILE A 139 13.45 4.05 -0.92
N SER A 140 12.23 3.61 -1.26
CA SER A 140 11.98 2.26 -1.75
C SER A 140 12.76 1.97 -3.03
N ILE A 141 12.75 2.91 -3.98
CA ILE A 141 13.50 2.79 -5.25
C ILE A 141 15.01 2.77 -4.99
N CYS A 142 15.53 3.63 -4.11
CA CYS A 142 16.95 3.63 -3.76
C CYS A 142 17.39 2.31 -3.12
N LEU A 143 16.59 1.75 -2.22
CA LEU A 143 16.86 0.44 -1.62
C LEU A 143 16.85 -0.67 -2.66
N LEU A 144 15.87 -0.65 -3.57
CA LEU A 144 15.81 -1.62 -4.66
C LEU A 144 17.06 -1.55 -5.55
N ILE A 145 17.48 -0.35 -5.95
CA ILE A 145 18.70 -0.14 -6.73
C ILE A 145 19.92 -0.68 -5.98
N TYR A 146 20.00 -0.46 -4.67
CA TYR A 146 21.09 -0.96 -3.83
C TYR A 146 21.14 -2.50 -3.80
N MET A 147 19.99 -3.17 -3.74
CA MET A 147 19.90 -4.64 -3.73
C MET A 147 20.24 -5.31 -5.06
N GLN A 148 20.22 -4.55 -6.16
CA GLN A 148 20.46 -5.05 -7.52
C GLN A 148 21.92 -4.85 -7.98
N LYS A 149 22.77 -4.30 -7.10
CA LYS A 149 24.22 -4.22 -7.28
C LYS A 149 24.90 -5.48 -6.75
#